data_AF-A0A0C5I1K0-F1
#
_entry.id   AF-A0A0C5I1K0-F1
#
_cell.length_a   1.000
_cell.length_b   1.000
_cell.length_c   1.000
_cell.angle_alpha   90.00
_cell.angle_beta   90.00
_cell.angle_gamma   90.00
#
_symmetry.space_group_name_H-M   'P 1'
#
loop_
_entity.id
_entity.type
_entity.pdbx_description
1 polymer ?
#
loop_
_entity_poly.entity_id
_entity_poly.type
_entity_poly.pdbx_seq_one_letter_code
_entity_poly.pdbx_strand_id
1 'polypeptide(L)'
;SFPSISSFAISESDRGGSYVKGYNKNLSTLNVSDPASFTQHEPSFKFAKSLLTSFDGATGYAIGGARVEVEVGYKKFETLAESDYKHIESHNFVAVGRDATLTPDNFFVMKIDSVKDISVMLNACYDVMH
;
A
#
# COMPACT_ATOMS: atom_id res chain seq x y z
N SER A 1 -13.14 2.49 -11.27
CA SER A 1 -11.80 1.95 -11.03
C SER A 1 -11.61 1.71 -9.54
N PHE A 2 -10.90 0.64 -9.15
CA PHE A 2 -10.45 0.44 -7.77
C PHE A 2 -9.17 1.24 -7.53
N PRO A 3 -8.91 1.73 -6.30
CA PRO A 3 -7.62 2.31 -5.95
C PRO A 3 -6.50 1.28 -6.14
N SER A 4 -5.33 1.74 -6.55
CA SER A 4 -4.15 0.88 -6.69
C SER A 4 -2.87 1.63 -6.34
N ILE A 5 -1.89 0.91 -5.81
CA ILE A 5 -0.51 1.39 -5.68
C ILE A 5 0.31 0.78 -6.83
N SER A 6 0.98 1.63 -7.59
CA SER A 6 1.89 1.28 -8.68
C SER A 6 3.12 2.19 -8.63
N SER A 7 4.17 1.84 -9.38
CA SER A 7 5.40 2.65 -9.50
C SER A 7 6.08 2.94 -8.15
N PHE A 8 6.06 1.96 -7.24
CA PHE A 8 6.69 2.07 -5.92
C PHE A 8 8.04 1.35 -5.90
N ALA A 9 8.87 1.66 -4.91
CA ALA A 9 10.13 0.99 -4.63
C ALA A 9 10.16 0.52 -3.17
N ILE A 10 10.79 -0.64 -2.90
CA ILE A 10 10.96 -1.19 -1.55
C ILE A 10 12.42 -1.58 -1.39
N SER A 11 13.20 -0.83 -0.62
CA SER A 11 14.63 -1.12 -0.43
C SER A 11 14.97 -1.38 1.04
N GLU A 12 16.04 -2.15 1.27
CA GLU A 12 16.69 -2.21 2.58
C GLU A 12 17.42 -0.87 2.82
N SER A 13 17.28 -0.31 4.01
CA SER A 13 17.80 1.03 4.35
C SER A 13 19.30 1.19 4.06
N ASP A 14 20.06 0.13 4.29
CA ASP A 14 21.54 0.15 4.26
C ASP A 14 22.11 -0.44 2.97
N ARG A 15 21.26 -0.86 2.02
CA ARG A 15 21.69 -1.49 0.76
C ARG A 15 21.04 -0.77 -0.41
N GLY A 16 21.88 -0.08 -1.19
CA GLY A 16 21.44 0.59 -2.41
C GLY A 16 20.97 -0.41 -3.46
N GLY A 17 19.85 -0.11 -4.11
CA GLY A 17 19.26 -0.95 -5.14
C GLY A 17 18.14 -1.85 -4.62
N SER A 18 17.00 -1.83 -5.30
CA SER A 18 15.87 -2.69 -5.00
C SER A 18 15.18 -3.07 -6.30
N TYR A 19 15.06 -4.37 -6.54
CA TYR A 19 14.28 -4.89 -7.65
C TYR A 19 13.04 -5.58 -7.11
N VAL A 20 11.90 -4.91 -7.25
CA VAL A 20 10.61 -5.46 -6.83
C VAL A 20 10.02 -6.28 -7.96
N LYS A 21 9.76 -7.57 -7.70
CA LYS A 21 9.07 -8.47 -8.63
C LYS A 21 7.82 -9.06 -7.99
N GLY A 22 6.71 -9.05 -8.73
CA GLY A 22 5.47 -9.71 -8.32
C GLY A 22 5.49 -11.21 -8.59
N TYR A 23 4.61 -11.93 -7.90
CA TYR A 23 4.44 -13.37 -8.09
C TYR A 23 3.95 -13.70 -9.50
N ASN A 24 4.33 -14.88 -10.00
CA ASN A 24 3.92 -15.35 -11.32
C ASN A 24 2.43 -15.75 -11.31
N LYS A 25 1.63 -15.05 -12.12
CA LYS A 25 0.18 -15.27 -12.28
C LYS A 25 -0.20 -16.71 -12.67
N ASN A 26 0.69 -17.43 -13.36
CA ASN A 26 0.39 -18.74 -13.94
C ASN A 26 0.65 -19.92 -13.00
N LEU A 27 1.28 -19.70 -11.83
CA LEU A 27 1.56 -20.75 -10.88
C LEU A 27 0.30 -21.06 -10.05
N SER A 28 -0.05 -22.35 -10.00
CA SER A 28 -1.20 -22.85 -9.22
C SER A 28 -0.86 -23.15 -7.77
N THR A 29 0.43 -23.11 -7.40
CA THR A 29 0.92 -23.32 -6.05
C THR A 29 1.65 -22.09 -5.56
N LEU A 30 1.63 -21.87 -4.24
CA LEU A 30 2.39 -20.81 -3.59
C LEU A 30 3.73 -21.37 -3.09
N ASN A 31 4.84 -20.96 -3.73
CA ASN A 31 6.19 -21.26 -3.27
C ASN A 31 7.02 -19.97 -3.22
N VAL A 32 6.90 -19.25 -2.11
CA VAL A 32 7.57 -17.96 -1.91
C VAL A 32 9.08 -18.07 -1.71
N SER A 33 9.60 -19.27 -1.44
CA SER A 33 11.04 -19.50 -1.27
C SER A 33 11.77 -19.68 -2.61
N ASP A 34 11.04 -19.92 -3.70
CA ASP A 34 11.63 -20.09 -5.03
C ASP A 34 11.67 -18.75 -5.78
N PRO A 35 12.86 -18.20 -6.08
CA PRO A 35 12.99 -16.95 -6.83
C PRO A 35 12.37 -17.04 -8.24
N ALA A 36 12.27 -18.23 -8.84
CA ALA A 36 11.62 -18.42 -10.13
C ALA A 36 10.10 -18.18 -10.08
N SER A 37 9.51 -18.17 -8.87
CA SER A 37 8.10 -17.83 -8.67
C SER A 37 7.81 -16.35 -8.86
N PHE A 38 8.82 -15.49 -8.97
CA PHE A 38 8.66 -14.03 -9.09
C PHE A 38 9.15 -13.51 -10.44
N THR A 39 8.22 -13.42 -11.39
CA THR A 39 8.52 -13.03 -12.78
C THR A 39 7.84 -11.73 -13.21
N GLN A 40 6.91 -11.20 -12.42
CA GLN A 40 6.17 -10.00 -12.81
C GLN A 40 7.04 -8.77 -12.56
N HIS A 41 7.39 -8.06 -13.63
CA HIS A 41 7.99 -6.73 -13.55
C HIS A 41 6.93 -5.68 -13.21
N GLU A 42 7.31 -4.67 -12.44
CA GLU A 42 6.44 -3.55 -12.05
C GLU A 42 5.10 -4.02 -11.44
N PRO A 43 5.13 -4.78 -10.34
CA PRO A 43 3.90 -5.23 -9.69
C PRO A 43 3.03 -4.04 -9.28
N SER A 44 1.72 -4.24 -9.32
CA SER A 44 0.75 -3.28 -8.80
C SER A 44 -0.22 -3.99 -7.86
N PHE A 45 -0.63 -3.27 -6.82
CA PHE A 45 -1.58 -3.79 -5.85
C PHE A 45 -2.90 -3.07 -6.01
N LYS A 46 -3.96 -3.82 -6.27
CA LYS A 46 -5.33 -3.31 -6.30
C LYS A 46 -5.96 -3.51 -4.95
N PHE A 47 -6.72 -2.52 -4.52
CA PHE A 47 -7.38 -2.54 -3.23
C PHE A 47 -8.89 -2.47 -3.40
N ALA A 48 -9.61 -3.24 -2.58
CA ALA A 48 -11.05 -3.15 -2.53
C ALA A 48 -11.43 -1.73 -2.10
N LYS A 49 -12.54 -1.20 -2.61
CA LYS A 49 -13.20 -0.07 -1.95
C LYS A 49 -13.65 -0.58 -0.59
N SER A 50 -12.87 -0.31 0.44
CA SER A 50 -13.16 -0.81 1.77
C SER A 50 -14.21 0.05 2.43
N LEU A 51 -15.31 -0.60 2.79
CA LEU A 51 -16.39 -0.07 3.62
C LEU A 51 -16.21 -0.45 5.10
N LEU A 52 -15.18 -1.23 5.46
CA LEU A 52 -15.22 -2.02 6.70
C LEU A 52 -14.91 -1.24 8.00
N THR A 53 -14.19 -0.11 7.97
CA THR A 53 -13.98 0.77 9.15
C THR A 53 -13.51 2.18 8.74
N SER A 54 -14.17 2.85 7.78
CA SER A 54 -13.86 4.26 7.53
C SER A 54 -14.60 5.15 8.54
N PHE A 55 -13.87 5.96 9.32
CA PHE A 55 -14.46 7.06 10.08
C PHE A 55 -13.76 8.36 9.66
N ASP A 56 -14.57 9.35 9.33
CA ASP A 56 -14.14 10.72 9.12
C ASP A 56 -14.90 11.55 10.18
N GLY A 57 -14.17 12.26 11.04
CA GLY A 57 -14.74 13.03 12.15
C GLY A 57 -14.08 14.38 12.26
N ALA A 58 -14.88 15.43 12.49
CA ALA A 58 -14.41 16.79 12.71
C ALA A 58 -14.81 17.27 14.12
N THR A 59 -13.89 17.93 14.82
CA THR A 59 -14.16 18.64 16.07
C THR A 59 -13.62 20.05 15.97
N GLY A 60 -14.36 21.05 16.47
CA GLY A 60 -13.97 22.44 16.33
C GLY A 60 -14.31 23.29 17.55
N TYR A 61 -13.48 24.30 17.80
CA TYR A 61 -13.66 25.30 18.84
C TYR A 61 -13.61 26.70 18.22
N ALA A 62 -14.58 27.55 18.60
CA ALA A 62 -14.64 28.94 18.18
C ALA A 62 -14.49 29.85 19.41
N ILE A 63 -13.46 30.71 19.41
CA ILE A 63 -13.22 31.69 20.48
C ILE A 63 -12.92 33.04 19.81
N GLY A 64 -13.74 34.06 20.09
CA GLY A 64 -13.43 35.45 19.73
C GLY A 64 -13.18 35.75 18.24
N GLY A 65 -13.92 35.09 17.33
CA GLY A 65 -13.78 35.30 15.88
C GLY A 65 -12.78 34.35 15.18
N ALA A 66 -11.95 33.65 15.95
CA ALA A 66 -11.14 32.54 15.45
C ALA A 66 -11.95 31.23 15.44
N ARG A 67 -11.84 30.46 14.36
CA ARG A 67 -12.38 29.10 14.23
C ARG A 67 -11.23 28.13 14.01
N VAL A 68 -11.12 27.13 14.87
CA VAL A 68 -10.19 26.01 14.69
C VAL A 68 -11.01 24.75 14.48
N GLU A 69 -10.76 24.06 13.38
CA GLU A 69 -11.38 22.80 13.00
C GLU A 69 -10.27 21.75 12.86
N VAL A 70 -10.46 20.62 13.54
CA VAL A 70 -9.59 19.45 13.44
C VAL A 70 -10.39 18.34 12.79
N GLU A 71 -9.94 17.87 11.63
CA GLU A 71 -10.52 16.75 10.93
C GLU A 71 -9.57 15.56 11.01
N VAL A 72 -10.09 14.40 11.40
CA VAL A 72 -9.34 13.13 11.45
C VAL A 72 -10.05 12.12 10.57
N GLY A 73 -9.31 11.54 9.64
CA GLY A 73 -9.78 10.50 8.74
C GLY A 73 -8.97 9.22 8.89
N TYR A 74 -9.66 8.08 8.91
CA TYR A 74 -9.03 6.76 8.90
C TYR A 74 -9.68 5.88 7.84
N LYS A 75 -8.86 5.26 6.98
CA LYS A 75 -9.31 4.32 5.94
C LYS A 75 -8.36 3.12 5.88
N LYS A 76 -8.91 1.91 5.99
CA LYS A 76 -8.19 0.65 5.77
C LYS A 76 -8.68 0.02 4.49
N PHE A 77 -7.80 -0.48 3.62
CA PHE A 77 -8.17 -1.20 2.40
C PHE A 77 -7.56 -2.61 2.37
N GLU A 78 -8.38 -3.62 2.09
CA GLU A 78 -7.93 -4.99 1.84
C GLU A 78 -7.46 -5.13 0.39
N THR A 79 -6.45 -5.97 0.14
CA THR A 79 -6.01 -6.28 -1.23
C THR A 79 -7.06 -7.08 -1.99
N LEU A 80 -7.10 -6.88 -3.30
CA LEU A 80 -7.91 -7.67 -4.22
C LEU A 80 -7.01 -8.49 -5.12
N ALA A 81 -7.38 -9.76 -5.30
CA ALA A 81 -6.80 -10.58 -6.36
C ALA A 81 -7.12 -9.94 -7.71
N GLU A 82 -6.09 -9.73 -8.53
CA GLU A 82 -6.35 -9.68 -9.97
C GLU A 82 -6.91 -11.03 -10.38
N SER A 83 -8.01 -11.04 -11.13
CA SER A 83 -8.68 -12.25 -11.63
C SER A 83 -7.80 -13.14 -12.51
N ASP A 84 -6.54 -12.75 -12.72
CA ASP A 84 -5.56 -13.42 -13.58
C ASP A 84 -4.64 -14.38 -12.80
N TYR A 85 -4.63 -14.34 -11.46
CA TYR A 85 -3.79 -15.24 -10.68
C TYR A 85 -4.45 -16.61 -10.52
N LYS A 86 -3.75 -17.68 -10.90
CA LYS A 86 -4.23 -19.06 -10.70
C LYS A 86 -4.32 -19.45 -9.22
N HIS A 87 -3.47 -18.88 -8.36
CA HIS A 87 -3.52 -19.09 -6.92
C HIS A 87 -4.00 -17.81 -6.22
N ILE A 88 -5.04 -17.93 -5.40
CA ILE A 88 -5.83 -16.79 -4.91
C ILE A 88 -5.05 -15.78 -4.08
N GLU A 89 -4.03 -16.20 -3.33
CA GLU A 89 -3.24 -15.33 -2.44
C GLU A 89 -1.96 -14.78 -3.07
N SER A 90 -1.60 -15.21 -4.28
CA SER A 90 -0.31 -14.92 -4.89
C SER A 90 -0.08 -13.43 -5.17
N HIS A 91 -1.15 -12.69 -5.43
CA HIS A 91 -1.11 -11.25 -5.70
C HIS A 91 -0.64 -10.39 -4.52
N ASN A 92 -0.61 -10.95 -3.30
CA ASN A 92 -0.15 -10.25 -2.10
C ASN A 92 1.37 -10.30 -1.92
N PHE A 93 2.07 -11.14 -2.69
CA PHE A 93 3.50 -11.37 -2.49
C PHE A 93 4.34 -10.62 -3.53
N VAL A 94 5.37 -9.94 -3.03
CA VAL A 94 6.45 -9.38 -3.84
C VAL A 94 7.80 -9.86 -3.31
N ALA A 95 8.69 -10.21 -4.23
CA ALA A 95 10.09 -10.41 -3.93
C ALA A 95 10.83 -9.08 -4.10
N VAL A 96 11.69 -8.77 -3.13
CA VAL A 96 12.60 -7.65 -3.17
C VAL A 96 14.00 -8.21 -3.31
N GLY A 97 14.56 -8.07 -4.50
CA GLY A 97 15.93 -8.48 -4.83
C GLY A 97 16.94 -7.38 -4.57
N ARG A 98 18.11 -7.78 -4.09
CA ARG A 98 19.32 -6.94 -4.01
C ARG A 98 19.97 -6.74 -5.38
N ASP A 99 19.70 -7.66 -6.31
CA ASP A 99 20.11 -7.60 -7.72
C ASP A 99 18.92 -7.78 -8.67
N ALA A 100 19.10 -7.45 -9.95
CA ALA A 100 18.07 -7.58 -10.98
C ALA A 100 17.61 -9.03 -11.20
N THR A 101 18.51 -9.99 -10.99
CA THR A 101 18.24 -11.43 -11.07
C THR A 101 18.11 -11.98 -9.66
N LEU A 102 16.96 -12.59 -9.36
CA LEU A 102 16.70 -13.21 -8.07
C LEU A 102 17.38 -14.58 -8.02
N THR A 103 18.02 -14.85 -6.90
CA THR A 103 18.66 -16.11 -6.50
C THR A 103 18.23 -16.42 -5.07
N PRO A 104 18.34 -17.67 -4.59
CA PRO A 104 17.92 -18.02 -3.23
C PRO A 104 18.51 -17.14 -2.11
N ASP A 105 19.69 -16.56 -2.31
CA ASP A 105 20.45 -15.86 -1.26
C ASP A 105 20.36 -14.32 -1.34
N ASN A 106 19.78 -13.76 -2.42
CA ASN A 106 19.82 -12.31 -2.68
C ASN A 106 18.45 -11.62 -2.68
N PHE A 107 17.42 -12.26 -2.13
CA PHE A 107 16.08 -11.67 -2.03
C PHE A 107 15.43 -11.95 -0.69
N PHE A 108 14.39 -11.17 -0.40
CA PHE A 108 13.42 -11.46 0.63
C PHE A 108 12.01 -11.27 0.07
N VAL A 109 11.01 -11.84 0.73
CA VAL A 109 9.62 -11.74 0.31
C VAL A 109 8.85 -10.88 1.29
N MET A 110 8.03 -9.99 0.74
CA MET A 110 7.06 -9.20 1.49
C MET A 110 5.66 -9.63 1.09
N LYS A 111 4.78 -9.76 2.10
CA LYS A 111 3.35 -9.93 1.92
C LYS A 111 2.64 -8.62 2.25
N ILE A 112 1.81 -8.13 1.34
CA ILE A 112 0.97 -6.94 1.55
C ILE A 112 -0.47 -7.42 1.69
N ASP A 113 -0.97 -7.45 2.92
CA ASP A 113 -2.35 -7.87 3.22
C ASP A 113 -3.35 -6.71 3.16
N SER A 114 -2.93 -5.53 3.63
CA SER A 114 -3.78 -4.33 3.64
C SER A 114 -2.95 -3.04 3.66
N VAL A 115 -3.56 -1.95 3.18
CA VAL A 115 -3.00 -0.60 3.30
C VAL A 115 -3.90 0.23 4.21
N LYS A 116 -3.28 0.99 5.12
CA LYS A 116 -3.95 1.90 6.03
C LYS A 116 -3.54 3.33 5.71
N ASP A 117 -4.53 4.19 5.53
CA ASP A 117 -4.37 5.62 5.32
C ASP A 117 -4.95 6.35 6.54
N ILE A 118 -4.15 7.26 7.10
CA ILE A 118 -4.48 8.06 8.29
C ILE A 118 -4.17 9.51 7.93
N SER A 119 -5.20 10.35 7.90
CA SER A 119 -5.06 11.78 7.62
C SER A 119 -5.52 12.60 8.83
N VAL A 120 -4.77 13.67 9.09
CA VAL A 120 -5.13 14.69 10.07
C VAL A 120 -5.03 16.04 9.38
N MET A 121 -6.13 16.78 9.34
CA MET A 121 -6.19 18.13 8.79
C MET A 121 -6.51 19.12 9.89
N LEU A 122 -5.79 20.24 9.90
CA LEU A 122 -5.95 21.34 10.83
C LEU A 122 -6.29 22.59 10.03
N ASN A 123 -7.54 23.04 10.14
CA ASN A 123 -8.00 24.27 9.53
C ASN A 123 -8.14 25.32 10.63
N ALA A 124 -7.42 26.43 10.49
CA ALA A 124 -7.54 27.58 11.39
C ALA A 124 -7.88 28.81 10.55
N CYS A 125 -9.08 29.37 10.78
CA CYS A 125 -9.55 30.57 10.12
C CYS A 125 -9.68 31.68 11.16
N TYR A 126 -9.15 32.86 10.85
CA TYR A 126 -9.34 34.07 11.65
C TYR A 126 -10.06 35.10 10.78
N ASP A 127 -11.22 35.55 11.24
CA ASP A 127 -11.97 36.60 10.55
C ASP A 127 -11.31 37.96 10.87
N VAL A 128 -10.52 38.49 9.94
CA VAL A 128 -9.97 39.86 10.03
C VAL A 128 -11.03 40.83 9.54
N MET A 129 -12.18 40.92 10.23
CA MET A 129 -13.01 42.12 10.08
C MET A 129 -12.36 43.24 10.88
N HIS A 130 -11.85 44.24 10.15
CA HIS A 130 -11.57 45.57 10.64
C HIS A 130 -12.70 46.50 10.21
#